data_AF-A0AAU8Q7Z8-F1
#
_entry.id   AF-A0AAU8Q7Z8-F1
#
_cell.length_a   1.000
_cell.length_b   1.000
_cell.length_c   1.000
_cell.angle_alpha   90.00
_cell.angle_beta   90.00
_cell.angle_gamma   90.00
#
_symmetry.space_group_name_H-M   'P 1'
#
loop_
_entity.id
_entity.type
_entity.pdbx_description
1 polymer ?
#
loop_
_entity_poly.entity_id
_entity_poly.type
_entity_poly.pdbx_seq_one_letter_code
_entity_poly.pdbx_strand_id
1 'polypeptide(L)'
;MGRMRKVACAFRKLWCRFVVLSISILVSCSVVTRHPLRLGFFTFFLLGSFLVLVSSCTRWMGRELHGQRLFALTYGDAENQLHFPDAGYAQSQSNIQLCMKDGIFYVAHAATGKVMRMTSFGDVLAVIFNPEKNAMTPQFSEGLQSAAITTRRAVPYPLHTPTFLAVDSQNTLYVVDAVLPEHVQHDPEENLALVNTILLFDEEGRFMHAIGQQGIGGTPFPAIEGVYVNSADELVVVCRSVDAMRVYWFNAQRVPIHQRALPFSPLPTSFAAQEKGYAFVERVLPDVSERRLIAKVDYYTAVHDPATGANSSVRYAKSSVYFISLETGVYEWKVDLPAHEVSGTENQERGPYKKAFSLLGVSAQQGILCVSPDRFGYAALLLDLRSFTIRQRSIHMRSDTLVYNVFHFSPTGILSSVLATDTEAVVMWWRFDRILSRIK
;
A
#
# COMPACT_ATOMS: atom_id res chain seq x y z
N MET A 1 8.86 30.71 0.81
CA MET A 1 7.48 31.07 1.25
C MET A 1 7.07 32.55 1.12
N GLY A 2 7.98 33.54 1.04
CA GLY A 2 7.59 34.96 0.96
C GLY A 2 7.00 35.46 -0.38
N ARG A 3 7.28 34.79 -1.50
CA ARG A 3 6.88 35.23 -2.85
C ARG A 3 5.46 34.82 -3.23
N MET A 4 4.99 33.63 -2.83
CA MET A 4 3.62 33.17 -3.11
C MET A 4 2.56 33.83 -2.22
N ARG A 5 2.88 34.18 -0.97
CA ARG A 5 2.01 35.02 -0.13
C ARG A 5 1.84 36.44 -0.71
N LYS A 6 2.87 37.00 -1.36
CA LYS A 6 2.79 38.29 -2.05
C LYS A 6 1.91 38.23 -3.29
N VAL A 7 1.93 37.13 -4.06
CA VAL A 7 1.05 36.97 -5.23
C VAL A 7 -0.41 36.80 -4.83
N ALA A 8 -0.71 36.02 -3.78
CA ALA A 8 -2.07 35.89 -3.25
C ALA A 8 -2.60 37.21 -2.65
N CYS A 9 -1.75 37.97 -1.95
CA CYS A 9 -2.12 39.28 -1.41
C CYS A 9 -2.28 40.34 -2.51
N ALA A 10 -1.47 40.28 -3.57
CA ALA A 10 -1.59 41.13 -4.75
C ALA A 10 -2.87 40.83 -5.53
N PHE A 11 -3.24 39.56 -5.70
CA PHE A 11 -4.51 39.16 -6.30
C PHE A 11 -5.71 39.65 -5.47
N ARG A 12 -5.63 39.56 -4.13
CA ARG A 12 -6.70 40.07 -3.24
C ARG A 12 -6.84 41.59 -3.30
N LYS A 13 -5.73 42.34 -3.42
CA LYS A 13 -5.74 43.81 -3.59
C LYS A 13 -6.22 44.24 -4.98
N LEU A 14 -5.81 43.53 -6.03
CA LEU A 14 -6.27 43.77 -7.40
C LEU A 14 -7.77 43.48 -7.53
N TRP A 15 -8.24 42.43 -6.83
CA TRP A 15 -9.65 42.04 -6.79
C TRP A 15 -10.51 43.02 -5.97
N CYS A 16 -10.05 43.51 -4.81
CA CYS A 16 -10.74 44.60 -4.11
C CYS A 16 -10.84 45.86 -4.98
N ARG A 17 -9.78 46.21 -5.73
CA ARG A 17 -9.84 47.33 -6.68
C ARG A 17 -10.81 47.06 -7.82
N PHE A 18 -10.87 45.84 -8.36
CA PHE A 18 -11.79 45.48 -9.45
C PHE A 18 -13.25 45.42 -9.01
N VAL A 19 -13.52 44.98 -7.78
CA VAL A 19 -14.86 44.98 -7.17
C VAL A 19 -15.30 46.41 -6.86
N VAL A 20 -14.43 47.25 -6.30
CA VAL A 20 -14.74 48.67 -6.06
C VAL A 20 -14.92 49.44 -7.37
N LEU A 21 -14.13 49.16 -8.41
CA LEU A 21 -14.30 49.76 -9.74
C LEU A 21 -15.62 49.31 -10.38
N SER A 22 -15.95 48.02 -10.29
CA SER A 22 -17.22 47.46 -10.79
C SER A 22 -18.44 48.03 -10.06
N ILE A 23 -18.36 48.19 -8.73
CA ILE A 23 -19.42 48.84 -7.93
C ILE A 23 -19.52 50.32 -8.28
N SER A 24 -18.39 51.02 -8.49
CA SER A 24 -18.40 52.44 -8.89
C SER A 24 -18.97 52.64 -10.30
N ILE A 25 -18.73 51.70 -11.22
CA ILE A 25 -19.34 51.69 -12.57
C ILE A 25 -20.84 51.37 -12.48
N LEU A 26 -21.27 50.47 -11.59
CA LEU A 26 -22.70 50.18 -11.33
C LEU A 26 -23.44 51.38 -10.71
N VAL A 27 -22.81 52.12 -9.80
CA VAL A 27 -23.35 53.36 -9.20
C VAL A 27 -23.36 54.50 -10.23
N SER A 28 -22.38 54.57 -11.13
CA SER A 28 -22.35 55.58 -12.20
C SER A 28 -23.35 55.28 -13.33
N CYS A 29 -23.60 54.02 -13.66
CA CYS A 29 -24.59 53.61 -14.67
C CYS A 29 -26.04 53.75 -14.18
N SER A 30 -26.29 53.58 -12.88
CA SER A 30 -27.65 53.75 -12.32
C SER A 30 -28.14 55.21 -12.35
N VAL A 31 -27.25 56.18 -12.52
CA VAL A 31 -27.59 57.60 -12.64
C VAL A 31 -27.91 58.02 -14.09
N VAL A 32 -27.53 57.23 -15.12
CA VAL A 32 -27.58 57.70 -16.52
C VAL A 32 -28.45 56.86 -17.48
N THR A 33 -28.97 55.68 -17.10
CA THR A 33 -29.74 54.85 -18.06
C THR A 33 -31.18 54.56 -17.65
N ARG A 34 -32.15 55.21 -18.33
CA ARG A 34 -33.62 54.97 -18.26
C ARG A 34 -34.08 53.66 -18.94
N HIS A 35 -33.33 52.56 -18.85
CA HIS A 35 -33.78 51.28 -19.44
C HIS A 35 -33.54 50.09 -18.50
N PRO A 36 -34.61 49.53 -17.89
CA PRO A 36 -34.51 48.47 -16.87
C PRO A 36 -34.01 47.11 -17.43
N LEU A 37 -34.02 46.92 -18.74
CA LEU A 37 -33.64 45.66 -19.39
C LEU A 37 -32.13 45.35 -19.38
N ARG A 38 -31.26 46.37 -19.35
CA ARG A 38 -29.79 46.15 -19.37
C ARG A 38 -29.20 45.82 -18.00
N LEU A 39 -29.85 46.26 -16.91
CA LEU A 39 -29.40 45.99 -15.55
C LEU A 39 -29.64 44.53 -15.13
N GLY A 40 -30.77 43.94 -15.57
CA GLY A 40 -31.10 42.53 -15.34
C GLY A 40 -30.17 41.55 -16.04
N PHE A 41 -29.66 41.90 -17.24
CA PHE A 41 -28.75 41.04 -17.99
C PHE A 41 -27.36 40.96 -17.33
N PHE A 42 -26.88 42.07 -16.77
CA PHE A 42 -25.58 42.13 -16.09
C PHE A 42 -25.58 41.39 -14.75
N THR A 43 -26.65 41.50 -13.97
CA THR A 43 -26.81 40.73 -12.72
C THR A 43 -26.95 39.23 -12.98
N PHE A 44 -27.67 38.83 -14.04
CA PHE A 44 -27.78 37.41 -14.41
C PHE A 44 -26.43 36.81 -14.84
N PHE A 45 -25.60 37.55 -15.58
CA PHE A 45 -24.28 37.10 -16.00
C PHE A 45 -23.30 36.97 -14.82
N LEU A 46 -23.34 37.91 -13.87
CA LEU A 46 -22.54 37.84 -12.64
C LEU A 46 -22.97 36.69 -11.71
N LEU A 47 -24.28 36.44 -11.58
CA LEU A 47 -24.80 35.33 -10.77
C LEU A 47 -24.46 33.97 -11.41
N GLY A 48 -24.55 33.86 -12.74
CA GLY A 48 -24.15 32.67 -13.50
C GLY A 48 -22.65 32.39 -13.39
N SER A 49 -21.81 33.43 -13.48
CA SER A 49 -20.36 33.32 -13.26
C SER A 49 -20.02 32.86 -11.84
N PHE A 50 -20.76 33.34 -10.83
CA PHE A 50 -20.56 32.93 -9.44
C PHE A 50 -20.94 31.46 -9.23
N LEU A 51 -22.05 30.98 -9.81
CA LEU A 51 -22.48 29.57 -9.76
C LEU A 51 -21.46 28.62 -10.41
N VAL A 52 -20.82 29.01 -11.52
CA VAL A 52 -19.78 28.22 -12.20
C VAL A 52 -18.48 28.15 -11.37
N LEU A 53 -18.15 29.23 -10.66
CA LEU A 53 -16.96 29.27 -9.79
C LEU A 53 -17.15 28.43 -8.52
N VAL A 54 -18.34 28.46 -7.90
CA VAL A 54 -18.65 27.65 -6.70
C VAL A 54 -18.69 26.15 -7.02
N SER A 55 -19.17 25.76 -8.21
CA SER A 55 -19.19 24.37 -8.66
C SER A 55 -17.82 23.82 -9.10
N SER A 56 -16.86 24.69 -9.41
CA SER A 56 -15.49 24.26 -9.72
C SER A 56 -14.64 23.99 -8.47
N CYS A 57 -14.92 24.65 -7.35
CA CYS A 57 -14.23 24.41 -6.08
C CYS A 57 -14.63 23.07 -5.43
N THR A 58 -15.87 22.61 -5.57
CA THR A 58 -16.33 21.34 -4.98
C THR A 58 -15.67 20.11 -5.61
N ARG A 59 -15.21 20.21 -6.87
CA ARG A 59 -14.54 19.10 -7.57
C ARG A 59 -13.13 18.80 -7.04
N TRP A 60 -12.47 19.78 -6.42
CA TRP A 60 -11.12 19.61 -5.85
C TRP A 60 -11.14 19.07 -4.41
N MET A 61 -12.17 19.41 -3.63
CA MET A 61 -12.28 19.03 -2.21
C MET A 61 -12.56 17.54 -1.96
N GLY A 62 -12.93 16.76 -2.98
CA GLY A 62 -13.24 15.32 -2.87
C GLY A 62 -12.11 14.36 -3.24
N ARG A 63 -10.93 14.84 -3.64
CA ARG A 63 -9.78 13.99 -4.04
C ARG A 63 -8.82 13.70 -2.89
N GLU A 64 -8.71 14.57 -1.90
CA GLU A 64 -7.80 14.36 -0.78
C GLU A 64 -8.42 13.39 0.24
N LEU A 65 -7.62 12.42 0.69
CA LEU A 65 -8.00 11.49 1.74
C LEU A 65 -7.08 11.71 2.94
N HIS A 66 -7.61 12.38 3.96
CA HIS A 66 -6.86 12.62 5.19
C HIS A 66 -6.69 11.34 5.99
N GLY A 67 -5.45 11.08 6.39
CA GLY A 67 -5.11 9.99 7.29
C GLY A 67 -5.38 10.39 8.74
N GLN A 68 -5.74 9.41 9.55
CA GLN A 68 -5.81 9.58 10.99
C GLN A 68 -4.56 8.95 11.61
N ARG A 69 -3.84 9.74 12.41
CA ARG A 69 -2.79 9.27 13.30
C ARG A 69 -3.43 8.50 14.45
N LEU A 70 -2.95 7.29 14.70
CA LEU A 70 -3.45 6.41 15.75
C LEU A 70 -2.59 6.54 17.01
N PHE A 71 -1.31 6.17 16.88
CA PHE A 71 -0.34 6.22 17.95
C PHE A 71 1.07 6.39 17.36
N ALA A 72 2.06 6.56 18.22
CA ALA A 72 3.46 6.58 17.84
C ALA A 72 4.29 5.64 18.69
N LEU A 73 5.38 5.17 18.11
CA LEU A 73 6.37 4.27 18.67
C LEU A 73 7.69 5.02 18.70
N THR A 74 8.32 5.05 19.87
CA THR A 74 9.65 5.65 20.02
C THR A 74 10.72 4.68 19.53
N TYR A 75 11.91 5.21 19.27
CA TYR A 75 13.03 4.38 18.85
C TYR A 75 13.73 3.69 20.03
N GLY A 76 14.10 2.42 19.82
CA GLY A 76 14.74 1.55 20.80
C GLY A 76 14.28 0.11 20.72
N ASP A 77 14.64 -0.68 21.74
CA ASP A 77 14.49 -2.14 21.74
C ASP A 77 13.41 -2.66 22.69
N ALA A 78 12.78 -1.78 23.50
CA ALA A 78 11.71 -2.17 24.42
C ALA A 78 10.45 -2.70 23.70
N GLU A 79 9.47 -3.16 24.49
CA GLU A 79 8.24 -3.81 24.02
C GLU A 79 7.34 -2.94 23.14
N ASN A 80 7.46 -1.62 23.24
CA ASN A 80 6.69 -0.62 22.49
C ASN A 80 7.57 0.26 21.60
N GLN A 81 8.78 -0.21 21.25
CA GLN A 81 9.77 0.56 20.51
C GLN A 81 10.15 -0.13 19.20
N LEU A 82 10.65 0.64 18.24
CA LEU A 82 11.20 0.12 16.99
C LEU A 82 12.66 0.56 16.85
N HIS A 83 13.53 -0.35 16.47
CA HIS A 83 14.92 -0.01 16.21
C HIS A 83 15.10 0.23 14.71
N PHE A 84 15.49 1.45 14.34
CA PHE A 84 15.89 1.75 12.97
C PHE A 84 17.42 1.82 12.96
N PRO A 85 18.11 0.96 12.20
CA PRO A 85 19.55 1.12 12.03
C PRO A 85 19.81 2.48 11.37
N ASP A 86 20.85 3.18 11.82
CA ASP A 86 21.24 4.49 11.30
C ASP A 86 21.21 4.52 9.76
N ALA A 87 20.77 5.65 9.22
CA ALA A 87 20.36 5.91 7.83
C ALA A 87 21.45 5.74 6.74
N GLY A 88 22.40 4.82 6.91
CA GLY A 88 23.51 4.54 6.02
C GLY A 88 23.38 3.28 5.15
N TYR A 89 22.40 2.41 5.38
CA TYR A 89 22.26 1.19 4.58
C TYR A 89 20.84 0.98 4.07
N ALA A 90 20.67 1.20 2.76
CA ALA A 90 19.60 0.62 1.97
C ALA A 90 19.81 -0.91 1.90
N GLN A 91 19.53 -1.63 2.99
CA GLN A 91 19.32 -3.07 2.87
C GLN A 91 17.90 -3.30 2.36
N SER A 92 17.88 -3.67 1.09
CA SER A 92 16.81 -4.39 0.40
C SER A 92 16.23 -5.47 1.32
N GLN A 93 14.91 -5.39 1.52
CA GLN A 93 14.03 -6.21 2.37
C GLN A 93 13.65 -5.56 3.72
N SER A 94 12.34 -5.47 3.88
CA SER A 94 11.61 -4.76 4.91
C SER A 94 11.95 -5.19 6.33
N ASN A 95 12.76 -4.38 7.03
CA ASN A 95 12.99 -4.60 8.45
C ASN A 95 11.68 -4.56 9.26
N ILE A 96 10.69 -3.77 8.84
CA ILE A 96 9.40 -3.66 9.52
C ILE A 96 8.29 -4.09 8.58
N GLN A 97 7.37 -4.90 9.09
CA GLN A 97 6.15 -5.30 8.40
C GLN A 97 4.94 -5.04 9.28
N LEU A 98 3.80 -4.79 8.63
CA LEU A 98 2.55 -4.44 9.28
C LEU A 98 1.44 -5.36 8.77
N CYS A 99 0.64 -5.88 9.70
CA CYS A 99 -0.68 -6.42 9.42
C CYS A 99 -1.69 -5.79 10.36
N MET A 100 -2.90 -5.52 9.87
CA MET A 100 -4.02 -5.05 10.70
C MET A 100 -5.22 -5.94 10.48
N LYS A 101 -5.77 -6.44 11.57
CA LYS A 101 -7.00 -7.21 11.60
C LYS A 101 -7.88 -6.73 12.75
N ASP A 102 -9.13 -6.40 12.44
CA ASP A 102 -10.17 -6.03 13.42
C ASP A 102 -9.73 -4.94 14.43
N GLY A 103 -8.92 -3.98 13.96
CA GLY A 103 -8.41 -2.88 14.79
C GLY A 103 -7.21 -3.24 15.68
N ILE A 104 -6.72 -4.48 15.59
CA ILE A 104 -5.47 -4.95 16.18
C ILE A 104 -4.36 -4.86 15.14
N PHE A 105 -3.23 -4.30 15.56
CA PHE A 105 -2.05 -4.12 14.74
C PHE A 105 -0.98 -5.15 15.13
N TYR A 106 -0.42 -5.80 14.12
CA TYR A 106 0.69 -6.73 14.24
C TYR A 106 1.88 -6.11 13.53
N VAL A 107 2.97 -5.89 14.25
CA VAL A 107 4.19 -5.27 13.72
C VAL A 107 5.34 -6.24 13.88
N ALA A 108 5.83 -6.77 12.77
CA ALA A 108 7.05 -7.58 12.75
C ALA A 108 8.25 -6.67 12.56
N HIS A 109 9.30 -6.94 13.32
CA HIS A 109 10.57 -6.24 13.23
C HIS A 109 11.71 -7.25 13.10
N ALA A 110 12.19 -7.42 11.87
CA ALA A 110 13.21 -8.38 11.49
C ALA A 110 14.52 -8.14 12.24
N ALA A 111 14.96 -6.88 12.38
CA ALA A 111 16.27 -6.56 12.94
C ALA A 111 16.40 -6.96 14.42
N THR A 112 15.35 -6.82 15.23
CA THR A 112 15.37 -7.24 16.64
C THR A 112 14.70 -8.61 16.87
N GLY A 113 14.19 -9.27 15.82
CA GLY A 113 13.53 -10.57 15.95
C GLY A 113 12.29 -10.51 16.83
N LYS A 114 11.41 -9.52 16.63
CA LYS A 114 10.18 -9.37 17.43
C LYS A 114 8.93 -9.19 16.58
N VAL A 115 7.79 -9.65 17.10
CA VAL A 115 6.46 -9.37 16.59
C VAL A 115 5.61 -8.81 17.72
N MET A 116 5.09 -7.60 17.53
CA MET A 116 4.28 -6.88 18.51
C MET A 116 2.81 -6.93 18.11
N ARG A 117 1.93 -7.31 19.04
CA ARG A 117 0.46 -7.21 18.93
C ARG A 117 -0.01 -6.01 19.73
N MET A 118 -0.69 -5.07 19.09
CA MET A 118 -1.03 -3.77 19.66
C MET A 118 -2.48 -3.38 19.37
N THR A 119 -3.10 -2.62 20.28
CA THR A 119 -4.40 -2.00 20.03
C THR A 119 -4.26 -0.82 19.06
N SER A 120 -5.38 -0.35 18.51
CA SER A 120 -5.44 0.92 17.76
C SER A 120 -5.10 2.17 18.58
N PHE A 121 -4.95 2.06 19.91
CA PHE A 121 -4.51 3.13 20.80
C PHE A 121 -2.99 3.08 21.08
N GLY A 122 -2.30 2.04 20.61
CA GLY A 122 -0.86 1.86 20.83
C GLY A 122 -0.50 1.06 22.09
N ASP A 123 -1.49 0.48 22.78
CA ASP A 123 -1.22 -0.43 23.89
C ASP A 123 -0.69 -1.75 23.38
N VAL A 124 0.48 -2.17 23.89
CA VAL A 124 1.04 -3.49 23.61
C VAL A 124 0.26 -4.55 24.37
N LEU A 125 -0.30 -5.51 23.64
CA LEU A 125 -1.04 -6.67 24.18
C LEU A 125 -0.13 -7.89 24.31
N ALA A 126 0.73 -8.13 23.32
CA ALA A 126 1.68 -9.23 23.35
C ALA A 126 2.92 -8.91 22.54
N VAL A 127 4.05 -9.47 22.94
CA VAL A 127 5.30 -9.44 22.16
C VAL A 127 5.86 -10.85 22.09
N ILE A 128 5.99 -11.36 20.88
CA ILE A 128 6.80 -12.56 20.59
C ILE A 128 8.19 -12.05 20.25
N PHE A 129 9.23 -12.50 20.94
CA PHE A 129 10.58 -11.96 20.74
C PHE A 129 11.66 -13.02 20.87
N ASN A 130 12.74 -12.83 20.13
CA ASN A 130 13.97 -13.61 20.26
C ASN A 130 14.82 -13.05 21.42
N PRO A 131 15.02 -13.79 22.52
CA PRO A 131 15.82 -13.33 23.66
C PRO A 131 17.31 -13.14 23.34
N GLU A 132 17.83 -13.79 22.30
CA GLU A 132 19.23 -13.67 21.88
C GLU A 132 19.45 -12.48 20.95
N LYS A 133 18.41 -12.09 20.18
CA LYS A 133 18.49 -11.00 19.20
C LYS A 133 17.99 -9.66 19.76
N ASN A 134 17.01 -9.70 20.67
CA ASN A 134 16.45 -8.48 21.25
C ASN A 134 17.26 -8.05 22.47
N ALA A 135 17.88 -6.87 22.39
CA ALA A 135 18.78 -6.38 23.45
C ALA A 135 18.08 -6.12 24.80
N MET A 136 16.77 -5.91 24.78
CA MET A 136 15.97 -5.66 25.98
C MET A 136 14.84 -6.68 26.11
N THR A 137 14.81 -7.41 27.22
CA THR A 137 13.68 -8.27 27.58
C THR A 137 12.45 -7.39 27.82
N PRO A 138 11.31 -7.66 27.14
CA PRO A 138 10.04 -6.97 27.40
C PRO A 138 9.69 -6.97 28.89
N GLN A 139 9.49 -5.79 29.47
CA GLN A 139 9.12 -5.66 30.88
C GLN A 139 7.63 -5.32 30.98
N PHE A 140 6.81 -6.31 31.27
CA PHE A 140 5.43 -6.07 31.68
C PHE A 140 5.39 -5.97 33.20
N SER A 141 4.81 -4.90 33.75
CA SER A 141 4.69 -4.72 35.19
C SER A 141 4.01 -5.94 35.82
N GLU A 142 4.77 -6.75 36.56
CA GLU A 142 4.21 -7.72 37.51
C GLU A 142 3.56 -6.91 38.63
N GLY A 143 2.25 -6.66 38.50
CA GLY A 143 1.45 -6.28 39.64
C GLY A 143 1.50 -7.43 40.64
N LEU A 144 2.30 -7.28 41.69
CA LEU A 144 2.26 -7.96 42.99
C LEU A 144 1.41 -9.24 43.06
N GLN A 145 2.10 -10.38 43.20
CA GLN A 145 1.64 -11.62 43.85
C GLN A 145 0.11 -11.79 43.99
N SER A 146 -0.53 -12.34 42.97
CA SER A 146 -1.73 -13.20 43.06
C SER A 146 -2.27 -13.33 41.65
N ALA A 147 -2.35 -14.55 41.12
CA ALA A 147 -3.25 -15.02 40.05
C ALA A 147 -4.03 -13.96 39.24
N ALA A 148 -3.33 -12.94 38.74
CA ALA A 148 -3.91 -11.81 38.04
C ALA A 148 -3.74 -12.12 36.58
N ILE A 149 -4.86 -12.20 35.87
CA ILE A 149 -4.90 -12.32 34.43
C ILE A 149 -4.23 -11.06 33.87
N THR A 150 -2.91 -11.12 33.65
CA THR A 150 -2.19 -10.04 33.00
C THR A 150 -2.63 -10.03 31.54
N THR A 151 -3.21 -8.91 31.13
CA THR A 151 -3.67 -8.72 29.74
C THR A 151 -2.53 -8.50 28.76
N ARG A 152 -1.29 -8.38 29.26
CA ARG A 152 -0.06 -8.18 28.49
C ARG A 152 0.88 -9.37 28.62
N ARG A 153 1.50 -9.80 27.51
CA ARG A 153 2.31 -11.03 27.47
C ARG A 153 3.64 -10.85 26.74
N ALA A 154 4.71 -11.40 27.32
CA ALA A 154 6.01 -11.58 26.68
C ALA A 154 6.18 -13.07 26.38
N VAL A 155 6.32 -13.45 25.11
CA VAL A 155 6.54 -14.85 24.72
C VAL A 155 7.90 -14.99 24.06
N PRO A 156 8.87 -15.67 24.69
CA PRO A 156 10.15 -15.92 24.07
C PRO A 156 10.01 -16.95 22.94
N TYR A 157 10.51 -16.61 21.76
CA TYR A 157 10.60 -17.51 20.61
C TYR A 157 11.80 -17.09 19.73
N PRO A 158 12.62 -18.02 19.22
CA PRO A 158 13.84 -17.70 18.46
C PRO A 158 13.53 -17.21 17.02
N LEU A 159 12.82 -16.09 16.90
CA LEU A 159 12.55 -15.44 15.62
C LEU A 159 13.86 -14.96 14.98
N HIS A 160 14.13 -15.37 13.75
CA HIS A 160 15.39 -15.03 13.07
C HIS A 160 15.27 -13.72 12.30
N THR A 161 14.39 -13.67 11.31
CA THR A 161 14.12 -12.54 10.42
C THR A 161 12.60 -12.51 10.14
N PRO A 162 11.77 -12.20 11.16
CA PRO A 162 10.32 -12.15 10.98
C PRO A 162 9.94 -11.02 10.01
N THR A 163 9.18 -11.35 8.97
CA THR A 163 8.78 -10.42 7.90
C THR A 163 7.26 -10.40 7.73
N PHE A 164 6.74 -10.99 6.65
CA PHE A 164 5.34 -10.87 6.28
C PHE A 164 4.43 -11.52 7.32
N LEU A 165 3.27 -10.89 7.52
CA LEU A 165 2.30 -11.27 8.55
C LEU A 165 0.92 -11.47 7.93
N ALA A 166 0.18 -12.47 8.40
CA ALA A 166 -1.25 -12.61 8.16
C ALA A 166 -1.96 -13.13 9.41
N VAL A 167 -3.27 -12.93 9.51
CA VAL A 167 -4.07 -13.37 10.66
C VAL A 167 -5.40 -13.94 10.20
N ASP A 168 -5.73 -15.17 10.62
CA ASP A 168 -6.99 -15.86 10.28
C ASP A 168 -8.11 -15.54 11.26
N SER A 169 -9.34 -15.97 10.97
CA SER A 169 -10.54 -15.62 11.75
C SER A 169 -10.49 -16.11 13.20
N GLN A 170 -9.61 -17.08 13.50
CA GLN A 170 -9.38 -17.63 14.83
C GLN A 170 -8.26 -16.89 15.58
N ASN A 171 -7.83 -15.73 15.08
CA ASN A 171 -6.71 -14.95 15.60
C ASN A 171 -5.36 -15.70 15.57
N THR A 172 -5.22 -16.74 14.74
CA THR A 172 -3.93 -17.38 14.52
C THR A 172 -3.06 -16.44 13.70
N LEU A 173 -1.88 -16.13 14.24
CA LEU A 173 -0.88 -15.28 13.59
C LEU A 173 0.07 -16.13 12.76
N TYR A 174 0.19 -15.80 11.48
CA TYR A 174 1.15 -16.37 10.53
C TYR A 174 2.33 -15.41 10.41
N VAL A 175 3.52 -15.89 10.73
CA VAL A 175 4.77 -15.12 10.64
C VAL A 175 5.71 -15.80 9.66
N VAL A 176 6.05 -15.12 8.57
CA VAL A 176 7.15 -15.57 7.70
C VAL A 176 8.46 -15.32 8.42
N ASP A 177 9.27 -16.36 8.56
CA ASP A 177 10.58 -16.29 9.17
C ASP A 177 11.66 -16.93 8.28
N ALA A 178 12.91 -16.53 8.46
CA ALA A 178 14.05 -17.16 7.81
C ALA A 178 14.41 -18.46 8.51
N VAL A 179 14.70 -19.50 7.74
CA VAL A 179 15.32 -20.70 8.30
C VAL A 179 16.78 -20.42 8.64
N LEU A 180 17.31 -21.16 9.61
CA LEU A 180 18.74 -21.10 9.93
C LEU A 180 19.59 -21.45 8.69
N PRO A 181 20.79 -20.87 8.52
CA PRO A 181 21.67 -21.16 7.37
C PRO A 181 21.91 -22.66 7.14
N GLU A 182 22.05 -23.44 8.20
CA GLU A 182 22.21 -24.90 8.19
C GLU A 182 20.95 -25.67 7.76
N HIS A 183 19.78 -25.04 7.81
CA HIS A 183 18.50 -25.61 7.40
C HIS A 183 18.04 -25.10 6.02
N VAL A 184 18.82 -24.23 5.36
CA VAL A 184 18.57 -23.83 3.99
C VAL A 184 18.70 -25.06 3.09
N GLN A 185 17.63 -25.38 2.38
CA GLN A 185 17.62 -26.46 1.41
C GLN A 185 17.72 -25.88 0.00
N HIS A 186 18.15 -26.70 -0.96
CA HIS A 186 18.21 -26.32 -2.36
C HIS A 186 17.34 -27.27 -3.16
N ASP A 187 16.44 -26.72 -3.97
CA ASP A 187 15.67 -27.45 -4.96
C ASP A 187 16.51 -27.57 -6.24
N PRO A 188 17.03 -28.77 -6.60
CA PRO A 188 17.87 -28.93 -7.79
C PRO A 188 17.07 -28.92 -9.09
N GLU A 189 15.77 -29.24 -9.07
CA GLU A 189 14.93 -29.24 -10.27
C GLU A 189 14.63 -27.81 -10.71
N GLU A 190 14.35 -26.94 -9.74
CA GLU A 190 13.97 -25.55 -9.96
C GLU A 190 15.14 -24.57 -9.78
N ASN A 191 16.29 -25.04 -9.29
CA ASN A 191 17.47 -24.25 -8.94
C ASN A 191 17.15 -23.09 -7.97
N LEU A 192 16.45 -23.42 -6.87
CA LEU A 192 15.98 -22.44 -5.88
C LEU A 192 16.52 -22.74 -4.48
N ALA A 193 16.96 -21.70 -3.79
CA ALA A 193 17.21 -21.76 -2.36
C ALA A 193 15.88 -21.67 -1.59
N LEU A 194 15.68 -22.60 -0.66
CA LEU A 194 14.51 -22.71 0.20
C LEU A 194 14.88 -22.14 1.57
N VAL A 195 14.49 -20.89 1.79
CA VAL A 195 15.02 -20.01 2.84
C VAL A 195 13.97 -19.54 3.84
N ASN A 196 12.68 -19.76 3.58
CA ASN A 196 11.60 -19.25 4.44
C ASN A 196 10.69 -20.36 4.97
N THR A 197 10.20 -20.19 6.19
CA THR A 197 9.10 -20.98 6.76
C THR A 197 8.02 -20.06 7.28
N ILE A 198 6.82 -20.59 7.52
CA ILE A 198 5.71 -19.85 8.11
C ILE A 198 5.44 -20.43 9.49
N LEU A 199 5.64 -19.61 10.52
CA LEU A 199 5.40 -19.96 11.92
C LEU A 199 3.99 -19.55 12.32
N LEU A 200 3.27 -20.45 13.00
CA LEU A 200 1.92 -20.20 13.50
C LEU A 200 1.97 -19.97 15.00
N PHE A 201 1.31 -18.91 15.44
CA PHE A 201 1.11 -18.60 16.84
C PHE A 201 -0.38 -18.46 17.15
N ASP A 202 -0.80 -18.99 18.29
CA ASP A 202 -2.17 -18.82 18.77
C ASP A 202 -2.44 -17.37 19.24
N GLU A 203 -3.67 -17.09 19.68
CA GLU A 203 -4.04 -15.76 20.18
C GLU A 203 -3.21 -15.31 21.40
N GLU A 204 -2.70 -16.27 22.17
CA GLU A 204 -1.83 -16.05 23.32
C GLU A 204 -0.36 -15.82 22.93
N GLY A 205 -0.01 -15.97 21.65
CA GLY A 205 1.35 -15.85 21.13
C GLY A 205 2.19 -17.11 21.29
N ARG A 206 1.61 -18.25 21.65
CA ARG A 206 2.32 -19.53 21.78
C ARG A 206 2.48 -20.18 20.41
N PHE A 207 3.67 -20.70 20.15
CA PHE A 207 3.96 -21.42 18.93
C PHE A 207 3.09 -22.68 18.80
N MET A 208 2.50 -22.86 17.63
CA MET A 208 1.69 -24.02 17.28
C MET A 208 2.46 -24.96 16.35
N HIS A 209 2.75 -24.49 15.13
CA HIS A 209 3.32 -25.27 14.05
C HIS A 209 4.17 -24.41 13.12
N ALA A 210 5.07 -25.06 12.37
CA ALA A 210 5.72 -24.47 11.21
C ALA A 210 5.10 -25.07 9.94
N ILE A 211 4.89 -24.25 8.92
CA ILE A 211 4.37 -24.65 7.61
C ILE A 211 5.48 -24.49 6.56
N GLY A 212 5.60 -25.53 5.73
CA GLY A 212 6.38 -25.55 4.51
C GLY A 212 5.49 -25.86 3.30
N GLN A 213 6.12 -26.15 2.16
CA GLN A 213 5.46 -26.35 0.87
C GLN A 213 4.40 -27.46 0.90
N GLN A 214 4.62 -28.54 1.65
CA GLN A 214 3.71 -29.69 1.78
C GLN A 214 2.75 -29.59 2.98
N GLY A 215 2.70 -28.44 3.67
CA GLY A 215 1.88 -28.22 4.85
C GLY A 215 2.70 -28.21 6.14
N ILE A 216 2.10 -28.64 7.25
CA ILE A 216 2.74 -28.64 8.57
C ILE A 216 4.00 -29.51 8.56
N GLY A 217 5.14 -28.93 8.98
CA GLY A 217 6.44 -29.60 9.01
C GLY A 217 7.03 -29.88 7.62
N GLY A 218 6.46 -29.32 6.56
CA GLY A 218 6.95 -29.49 5.19
C GLY A 218 8.26 -28.76 4.92
N THR A 219 8.78 -28.95 3.71
CA THR A 219 10.00 -28.32 3.22
C THR A 219 9.86 -26.79 3.21
N PRO A 220 10.90 -26.00 3.57
CA PRO A 220 10.86 -24.55 3.48
C PRO A 220 10.46 -24.03 2.10
N PHE A 221 9.89 -22.84 2.05
CA PHE A 221 9.56 -22.13 0.82
C PHE A 221 10.79 -21.44 0.22
N PRO A 222 10.79 -21.18 -1.09
CA PRO A 222 11.64 -20.16 -1.70
C PRO A 222 11.38 -18.77 -1.07
N ALA A 223 12.08 -17.74 -1.55
CA ALA A 223 11.89 -16.37 -1.08
C ALA A 223 10.41 -15.93 -1.17
N ILE A 224 9.77 -15.77 0.00
CA ILE A 224 8.36 -15.36 0.12
C ILE A 224 8.28 -13.84 -0.12
N GLU A 225 7.30 -13.40 -0.94
CA GLU A 225 6.95 -11.98 -1.14
C GLU A 225 5.65 -11.57 -0.44
N GLY A 226 4.87 -12.55 0.03
CA GLY A 226 3.69 -12.27 0.82
C GLY A 226 3.00 -13.54 1.32
N VAL A 227 2.39 -13.40 2.49
CA VAL A 227 1.51 -14.38 3.10
C VAL A 227 0.14 -13.75 3.31
N TYR A 228 -0.91 -14.48 2.99
CA TYR A 228 -2.28 -13.97 3.01
C TYR A 228 -3.23 -15.03 3.57
N VAL A 229 -4.33 -14.57 4.17
CA VAL A 229 -5.44 -15.42 4.55
C VAL A 229 -6.71 -14.87 3.92
N ASN A 230 -7.47 -15.72 3.23
CA ASN A 230 -8.73 -15.32 2.60
C ASN A 230 -9.92 -15.43 3.58
N SER A 231 -11.14 -15.10 3.14
CA SER A 231 -12.33 -15.15 4.00
C SER A 231 -12.78 -16.55 4.40
N ALA A 232 -12.19 -17.61 3.81
CA ALA A 232 -12.43 -19.00 4.14
C ALA A 232 -11.32 -19.58 5.05
N ASP A 233 -10.50 -18.72 5.65
CA ASP A 233 -9.31 -19.07 6.44
C ASP A 233 -8.28 -19.92 5.70
N GLU A 234 -8.26 -19.86 4.38
CA GLU A 234 -7.26 -20.53 3.56
C GLU A 234 -5.97 -19.69 3.54
N LEU A 235 -4.84 -20.36 3.69
CA LEU A 235 -3.52 -19.73 3.67
C LEU A 235 -3.01 -19.70 2.24
N VAL A 236 -2.56 -18.54 1.79
CA VAL A 236 -1.94 -18.35 0.48
C VAL A 236 -0.55 -17.76 0.64
N VAL A 237 0.44 -18.43 0.05
CA VAL A 237 1.84 -18.04 0.10
C VAL A 237 2.30 -17.73 -1.31
N VAL A 238 2.82 -16.52 -1.52
CA VAL A 238 3.34 -16.07 -2.82
C VAL A 238 4.85 -15.91 -2.69
N CYS A 239 5.59 -16.62 -3.54
CA CYS A 239 7.04 -16.60 -3.62
C CYS A 239 7.49 -16.07 -4.98
N ARG A 240 8.64 -15.38 -5.02
CA ARG A 240 9.28 -14.94 -6.28
C ARG A 240 10.53 -15.76 -6.54
N SER A 241 10.68 -16.24 -7.76
CA SER A 241 11.94 -16.71 -8.32
C SER A 241 12.42 -15.80 -9.45
N VAL A 242 13.48 -16.22 -10.13
CA VAL A 242 14.01 -15.57 -11.34
C VAL A 242 13.02 -15.64 -12.52
N ASP A 243 12.21 -16.70 -12.59
CA ASP A 243 11.42 -17.06 -13.77
C ASP A 243 9.90 -17.06 -13.57
N ALA A 244 9.41 -17.06 -12.32
CA ALA A 244 7.98 -17.15 -12.02
C ALA A 244 7.57 -16.58 -10.65
N MET A 245 6.27 -16.29 -10.50
CA MET A 245 5.60 -16.23 -9.19
C MET A 245 5.11 -17.62 -8.83
N ARG A 246 5.57 -18.19 -7.72
CA ARG A 246 5.04 -19.46 -7.19
C ARG A 246 4.00 -19.17 -6.11
N VAL A 247 2.83 -19.76 -6.26
CA VAL A 247 1.70 -19.64 -5.34
C VAL A 247 1.41 -21.00 -4.74
N TYR A 248 1.44 -21.08 -3.41
CA TYR A 248 1.04 -22.23 -2.63
C TYR A 248 -0.26 -21.88 -1.90
N TRP A 249 -1.28 -22.70 -2.07
CA TRP A 249 -2.60 -22.50 -1.48
C TRP A 249 -2.94 -23.67 -0.59
N PHE A 250 -3.29 -23.39 0.66
CA PHE A 250 -3.64 -24.36 1.67
C PHE A 250 -5.07 -24.14 2.14
N ASN A 251 -5.80 -25.21 2.39
CA ASN A 251 -7.12 -25.09 2.99
C ASN A 251 -7.06 -24.60 4.45
N ALA A 252 -8.22 -24.44 5.09
CA ALA A 252 -8.33 -24.04 6.49
C ALA A 252 -7.60 -25.00 7.46
N GLN A 253 -7.47 -26.28 7.09
CA GLN A 253 -6.73 -27.30 7.85
C GLN A 253 -5.23 -27.32 7.54
N ARG A 254 -4.71 -26.32 6.80
CA ARG A 254 -3.30 -26.18 6.43
C ARG A 254 -2.77 -27.32 5.55
N VAL A 255 -3.67 -28.01 4.86
CA VAL A 255 -3.34 -29.02 3.86
C VAL A 255 -3.20 -28.33 2.49
N PRO A 256 -2.12 -28.58 1.74
CA PRO A 256 -1.93 -27.99 0.42
C PRO A 256 -3.03 -28.46 -0.54
N ILE A 257 -3.66 -27.53 -1.24
CA ILE A 257 -4.70 -27.80 -2.25
C ILE A 257 -4.30 -27.36 -3.66
N HIS A 258 -3.48 -26.31 -3.79
CA HIS A 258 -2.93 -25.89 -5.07
C HIS A 258 -1.48 -25.45 -4.95
N GLN A 259 -0.68 -25.80 -5.95
CA GLN A 259 0.63 -25.22 -6.21
C GLN A 259 0.66 -24.77 -7.67
N ARG A 260 1.03 -23.51 -7.91
CA ARG A 260 1.00 -22.89 -9.23
C ARG A 260 2.26 -22.05 -9.44
N ALA A 261 2.93 -22.23 -10.56
CA ALA A 261 3.95 -21.31 -11.05
C ALA A 261 3.32 -20.45 -12.15
N LEU A 262 3.34 -19.12 -11.97
CA LEU A 262 2.95 -18.15 -12.98
C LEU A 262 4.24 -17.62 -13.63
N PRO A 263 4.62 -18.13 -14.82
CA PRO A 263 5.86 -17.75 -15.46
C PRO A 263 5.84 -16.28 -15.89
N PHE A 264 7.01 -15.63 -15.83
CA PHE A 264 7.19 -14.27 -16.34
C PHE A 264 7.27 -14.19 -17.87
N SER A 265 7.25 -15.33 -18.55
CA SER A 265 7.22 -15.39 -20.01
C SER A 265 6.61 -16.73 -20.49
N PRO A 266 5.73 -16.72 -21.51
CA PRO A 266 5.16 -15.54 -22.15
C PRO A 266 4.08 -14.89 -21.26
N LEU A 267 4.07 -13.56 -21.19
CA LEU A 267 2.97 -12.80 -20.59
C LEU A 267 1.96 -12.37 -21.65
N PRO A 268 0.69 -12.12 -21.27
CA PRO A 268 -0.30 -11.58 -22.20
C PRO A 268 0.23 -10.31 -22.87
N THR A 269 0.41 -10.37 -24.19
CA THR A 269 0.95 -9.26 -24.96
C THR A 269 -0.15 -8.23 -25.22
N SER A 270 0.13 -6.96 -24.90
CA SER A 270 -0.77 -5.84 -25.18
C SER A 270 -0.33 -4.98 -26.38
N PHE A 271 0.74 -5.38 -27.07
CA PHE A 271 1.38 -4.64 -28.14
C PHE A 271 1.01 -5.23 -29.51
N ALA A 272 1.00 -4.40 -30.55
CA ALA A 272 0.86 -4.89 -31.92
C ALA A 272 2.08 -5.76 -32.29
N ALA A 273 1.91 -6.71 -33.21
CA ALA A 273 2.94 -7.69 -33.58
C ALA A 273 4.29 -7.10 -34.04
N GLN A 274 4.33 -5.81 -34.36
CA GLN A 274 5.50 -5.08 -34.86
C GLN A 274 6.22 -4.25 -33.77
N GLU A 275 5.66 -4.12 -32.57
CA GLU A 275 6.26 -3.35 -31.49
C GLU A 275 7.02 -4.25 -30.51
N LYS A 276 8.30 -3.92 -30.27
CA LYS A 276 9.06 -4.55 -29.18
C LYS A 276 8.59 -3.99 -27.84
N GLY A 277 7.73 -4.77 -27.19
CA GLY A 277 7.23 -4.51 -25.85
C GLY A 277 7.89 -5.35 -24.78
N TYR A 278 8.03 -4.79 -23.59
CA TYR A 278 8.45 -5.49 -22.38
C TYR A 278 7.26 -5.54 -21.41
N ALA A 279 7.09 -6.67 -20.73
CA ALA A 279 6.07 -6.86 -19.71
C ALA A 279 6.74 -7.35 -18.43
N PHE A 280 6.28 -6.85 -17.29
CA PHE A 280 6.81 -7.19 -15.98
C PHE A 280 5.67 -7.47 -15.01
N VAL A 281 5.67 -8.66 -14.39
CA VAL A 281 4.74 -8.97 -13.29
C VAL A 281 5.24 -8.26 -12.04
N GLU A 282 4.52 -7.19 -11.68
CA GLU A 282 4.86 -6.38 -10.51
C GLU A 282 4.50 -7.12 -9.23
N ARG A 283 3.25 -7.59 -9.10
CA ARG A 283 2.78 -8.29 -7.90
C ARG A 283 1.64 -9.25 -8.22
N VAL A 284 1.59 -10.35 -7.48
CA VAL A 284 0.47 -11.29 -7.45
C VAL A 284 -0.14 -11.32 -6.05
N LEU A 285 -1.45 -11.20 -5.97
CA LEU A 285 -2.24 -11.25 -4.74
C LEU A 285 -3.37 -12.28 -4.89
N PRO A 286 -3.75 -13.00 -3.83
CA PRO A 286 -5.03 -13.72 -3.83
C PRO A 286 -6.19 -12.73 -3.75
N ASP A 287 -7.31 -13.11 -4.36
CA ASP A 287 -8.59 -12.51 -4.03
C ASP A 287 -9.01 -12.92 -2.59
N VAL A 288 -9.68 -12.00 -1.90
CA VAL A 288 -10.07 -12.22 -0.50
C VAL A 288 -11.27 -13.15 -0.39
N SER A 289 -12.17 -13.15 -1.39
CA SER A 289 -13.46 -13.85 -1.35
C SER A 289 -13.56 -14.98 -2.36
N GLU A 290 -12.88 -14.87 -3.50
CA GLU A 290 -12.85 -15.89 -4.54
C GLU A 290 -11.52 -16.66 -4.54
N ARG A 291 -11.54 -17.95 -4.95
CA ARG A 291 -10.30 -18.70 -5.20
C ARG A 291 -9.69 -18.31 -6.55
N ARG A 292 -9.19 -17.07 -6.62
CA ARG A 292 -8.61 -16.45 -7.80
C ARG A 292 -7.32 -15.71 -7.43
N LEU A 293 -6.41 -15.60 -8.39
CA LEU A 293 -5.23 -14.76 -8.30
C LEU A 293 -5.41 -13.47 -9.11
N ILE A 294 -4.89 -12.37 -8.57
CA ILE A 294 -4.89 -11.05 -9.16
C ILE A 294 -3.44 -10.67 -9.42
N ALA A 295 -3.05 -10.52 -10.68
CA ALA A 295 -1.70 -10.17 -11.08
C ALA A 295 -1.68 -8.79 -11.73
N LYS A 296 -0.83 -7.88 -11.22
CA LYS A 296 -0.58 -6.61 -11.91
C LYS A 296 0.64 -6.74 -12.82
N VAL A 297 0.46 -6.39 -14.08
CA VAL A 297 1.50 -6.39 -15.12
C VAL A 297 1.72 -4.97 -15.64
N ASP A 298 2.98 -4.54 -15.63
CA ASP A 298 3.41 -3.26 -16.19
C ASP A 298 4.06 -3.46 -17.56
N TYR A 299 3.69 -2.61 -18.51
CA TYR A 299 4.09 -2.69 -19.90
C TYR A 299 4.98 -1.49 -20.27
N TYR A 300 6.08 -1.77 -20.96
CA TYR A 300 7.05 -0.79 -21.41
C TYR A 300 7.36 -0.97 -22.91
N THR A 301 7.71 0.12 -23.58
CA THR A 301 8.13 0.12 -24.99
C THR A 301 9.58 0.53 -25.09
N ALA A 302 10.32 -0.08 -26.03
CA ALA A 302 11.67 0.38 -26.36
C ALA A 302 11.61 1.79 -26.93
N VAL A 303 12.51 2.66 -26.44
CA VAL A 303 12.80 3.95 -27.07
C VAL A 303 14.07 3.76 -27.87
N HIS A 304 14.03 4.15 -29.14
CA HIS A 304 15.17 4.03 -30.06
C HIS A 304 15.87 5.37 -30.19
N ASP A 305 17.20 5.35 -30.24
CA ASP A 305 18.00 6.50 -30.66
C ASP A 305 17.78 6.72 -32.17
N PRO A 306 17.27 7.89 -32.61
CA PRO A 306 17.03 8.17 -34.02
C PRO A 306 18.30 8.13 -34.89
N ALA A 307 19.48 8.37 -34.31
CA ALA A 307 20.74 8.43 -35.05
C ALA A 307 21.35 7.04 -35.29
N THR A 308 21.17 6.10 -34.36
CA THR A 308 21.80 4.77 -34.41
C THR A 308 20.82 3.62 -34.60
N GLY A 309 19.52 3.85 -34.40
CA GLY A 309 18.48 2.82 -34.38
C GLY A 309 18.58 1.88 -33.17
N ALA A 310 19.57 2.08 -32.29
CA ALA A 310 19.79 1.25 -31.10
C ALA A 310 18.74 1.57 -30.02
N ASN A 311 18.45 0.58 -29.16
CA ASN A 311 17.64 0.81 -27.97
C ASN A 311 18.38 1.74 -27.02
N SER A 312 17.82 2.92 -26.77
CA SER A 312 18.41 3.93 -25.88
C SER A 312 17.83 3.86 -24.47
N SER A 313 16.53 3.55 -24.33
CA SER A 313 15.86 3.41 -23.04
C SER A 313 14.54 2.63 -23.18
N VAL A 314 13.80 2.50 -22.07
CA VAL A 314 12.42 2.00 -22.06
C VAL A 314 11.48 3.05 -21.50
N ARG A 315 10.26 3.11 -22.04
CA ARG A 315 9.23 4.05 -21.63
C ARG A 315 7.97 3.32 -21.19
N TYR A 316 7.44 3.71 -20.03
CA TYR A 316 6.16 3.19 -19.52
C TYR A 316 5.04 3.41 -20.54
N ALA A 317 4.35 2.32 -20.88
CA ALA A 317 3.23 2.32 -21.81
C ALA A 317 1.90 2.29 -21.05
N LYS A 318 1.68 1.26 -20.22
CA LYS A 318 0.47 1.09 -19.40
C LYS A 318 0.66 0.03 -18.31
N SER A 319 -0.34 -0.09 -17.44
CA SER A 319 -0.47 -1.17 -16.47
C SER A 319 -1.80 -1.85 -16.64
N SER A 320 -1.87 -3.16 -16.39
CA SER A 320 -3.13 -3.91 -16.39
C SER A 320 -3.17 -4.83 -15.17
N VAL A 321 -4.36 -4.96 -14.59
CA VAL A 321 -4.65 -5.96 -13.56
C VAL A 321 -5.34 -7.13 -14.23
N TYR A 322 -4.76 -8.31 -14.10
CA TYR A 322 -5.23 -9.57 -14.64
C TYR A 322 -5.85 -10.44 -13.56
N PHE A 323 -6.90 -11.15 -13.93
CA PHE A 323 -7.65 -12.07 -13.09
C PHE A 323 -7.38 -13.48 -13.59
N ILE A 324 -6.80 -14.32 -12.73
CA ILE A 324 -6.26 -15.63 -13.09
C ILE A 324 -6.97 -16.69 -12.28
N SER A 325 -7.58 -17.66 -12.95
CA SER A 325 -8.19 -18.82 -12.29
C SER A 325 -7.13 -19.60 -11.53
N LEU A 326 -7.36 -19.87 -10.24
CA LEU A 326 -6.45 -20.71 -9.45
C LEU A 326 -6.45 -22.16 -9.98
N GLU A 327 -7.61 -22.65 -10.42
CA GLU A 327 -7.80 -24.01 -10.91
C GLU A 327 -7.06 -24.24 -12.21
N THR A 328 -7.23 -23.37 -13.21
CA THR A 328 -6.69 -23.58 -14.56
C THR A 328 -5.38 -22.84 -14.83
N GLY A 329 -5.05 -21.82 -14.04
CA GLY A 329 -3.90 -20.93 -14.29
C GLY A 329 -4.10 -19.99 -15.49
N VAL A 330 -5.30 -19.95 -16.07
CA VAL A 330 -5.62 -19.14 -17.26
C VAL A 330 -5.95 -17.71 -16.84
N TYR A 331 -5.42 -16.75 -17.61
CA TYR A 331 -5.80 -15.35 -17.56
C TYR A 331 -7.22 -15.19 -18.11
N GLU A 332 -8.20 -14.95 -17.24
CA GLU A 332 -9.61 -14.92 -17.59
C GLU A 332 -10.02 -13.58 -18.21
N TRP A 333 -9.65 -12.48 -17.55
CA TRP A 333 -9.96 -11.12 -17.99
C TRP A 333 -9.01 -10.11 -17.33
N LYS A 334 -9.11 -8.84 -17.74
CA LYS A 334 -8.23 -7.78 -17.25
C LYS A 334 -8.93 -6.42 -17.16
N VAL A 335 -8.32 -5.53 -16.38
CA VAL A 335 -8.66 -4.10 -16.32
C VAL A 335 -7.40 -3.29 -16.57
N ASP A 336 -7.44 -2.40 -17.57
CA ASP A 336 -6.33 -1.48 -17.84
C ASP A 336 -6.38 -0.31 -16.83
N LEU A 337 -5.24 -0.03 -16.19
CA LEU A 337 -5.11 1.04 -15.21
C LEU A 337 -4.59 2.33 -15.87
N PRO A 338 -5.14 3.50 -15.51
CA PRO A 338 -4.56 4.78 -15.91
C PRO A 338 -3.17 4.99 -15.29
N ALA A 339 -2.31 5.68 -16.04
CA ALA A 339 -1.00 6.10 -15.56
C ALA A 339 -1.11 7.18 -14.46
N HIS A 340 -0.10 7.27 -13.61
CA HIS A 340 0.11 8.44 -12.77
C HIS A 340 0.91 9.48 -13.56
N GLU A 341 0.29 10.62 -13.89
CA GLU A 341 0.96 11.71 -14.62
C GLU A 341 1.60 12.69 -13.63
N VAL A 342 2.93 12.80 -13.69
CA VAL A 342 3.71 13.69 -12.83
C VAL A 342 4.29 14.82 -13.67
N SER A 343 4.03 16.06 -13.27
CA SER A 343 4.66 17.24 -13.88
C SER A 343 6.06 17.42 -13.29
N GLY A 344 7.11 17.02 -14.04
CA GLY A 344 8.49 17.06 -13.58
C GLY A 344 9.35 18.13 -14.26
N THR A 345 10.31 18.65 -13.50
CA THR A 345 11.56 19.29 -14.00
C THR A 345 12.81 18.50 -13.56
N GLU A 346 12.62 17.35 -12.89
CA GLU A 346 13.69 16.65 -12.15
C GLU A 346 14.62 15.78 -13.02
N ASN A 347 14.22 15.40 -14.23
CA ASN A 347 14.99 14.46 -15.06
C ASN A 347 15.24 14.97 -16.49
N GLN A 348 15.75 16.19 -16.68
CA GLN A 348 16.12 16.78 -17.99
C GLN A 348 15.03 16.83 -19.10
N GLU A 349 13.93 16.08 -18.97
CA GLU A 349 12.73 16.12 -19.78
C GLU A 349 11.86 17.25 -19.25
N ARG A 350 11.78 18.33 -20.03
CA ARG A 350 10.78 19.38 -19.82
C ARG A 350 9.41 18.84 -20.27
N GLY A 351 8.70 18.14 -19.39
CA GLY A 351 7.35 17.65 -19.70
C GLY A 351 6.73 16.73 -18.63
N PRO A 352 5.41 16.48 -18.72
CA PRO A 352 4.76 15.47 -17.90
C PRO A 352 5.26 14.08 -18.29
N TYR A 353 5.65 13.27 -17.30
CA TYR A 353 6.02 11.86 -17.51
C TYR A 353 5.08 10.94 -16.75
N LYS A 354 4.97 9.69 -17.22
CA LYS A 354 4.02 8.69 -16.71
C LYS A 354 4.73 7.70 -15.79
N LYS A 355 4.16 7.47 -14.61
CA LYS A 355 4.57 6.44 -13.65
C LYS A 355 3.51 5.36 -13.50
N ALA A 356 3.94 4.14 -13.22
CA ALA A 356 3.06 3.06 -12.77
C ALA A 356 2.60 3.31 -11.32
N PHE A 357 1.42 2.78 -10.98
CA PHE A 357 1.03 2.56 -9.58
C PHE A 357 1.55 1.19 -9.14
N SER A 358 1.90 1.00 -7.87
CA SER A 358 2.21 -0.31 -7.26
C SER A 358 0.96 -0.91 -6.63
N LEU A 359 0.73 -2.21 -6.81
CA LEU A 359 -0.41 -2.91 -6.22
C LEU A 359 -0.19 -3.14 -4.73
N LEU A 360 -1.11 -2.62 -3.88
CA LEU A 360 -1.02 -2.78 -2.42
C LEU A 360 -1.87 -3.93 -1.89
N GLY A 361 -3.08 -4.10 -2.39
CA GLY A 361 -4.00 -5.07 -1.79
C GLY A 361 -5.37 -5.15 -2.44
N VAL A 362 -6.11 -6.16 -2.01
CA VAL A 362 -7.50 -6.46 -2.39
C VAL A 362 -8.34 -6.50 -1.11
N SER A 363 -9.56 -5.99 -1.17
CA SER A 363 -10.51 -6.00 -0.06
C SER A 363 -11.69 -6.94 -0.34
N ALA A 364 -12.33 -7.44 0.72
CA ALA A 364 -13.55 -8.25 0.64
C ALA A 364 -14.73 -7.49 0.00
N GLN A 365 -14.67 -6.15 -0.04
CA GLN A 365 -15.64 -5.31 -0.74
C GLN A 365 -15.34 -5.17 -2.24
N GLN A 366 -14.54 -6.08 -2.80
CA GLN A 366 -14.10 -6.10 -4.20
C GLN A 366 -13.40 -4.81 -4.65
N GLY A 367 -12.68 -4.17 -3.73
CA GLY A 367 -11.83 -3.02 -4.01
C GLY A 367 -10.36 -3.41 -4.15
N ILE A 368 -9.71 -2.99 -5.24
CA ILE A 368 -8.27 -3.10 -5.46
C ILE A 368 -7.63 -1.73 -5.26
N LEU A 369 -6.59 -1.67 -4.40
CA LEU A 369 -5.86 -0.44 -4.12
C LEU A 369 -4.45 -0.48 -4.71
N CYS A 370 -4.10 0.54 -5.49
CA CYS A 370 -2.75 0.78 -5.97
C CYS A 370 -2.27 2.17 -5.54
N VAL A 371 -0.97 2.36 -5.32
CA VAL A 371 -0.40 3.67 -4.94
C VAL A 371 0.85 4.01 -5.76
N SER A 372 1.12 5.30 -5.96
CA SER A 372 2.32 5.78 -6.63
C SER A 372 2.87 6.98 -5.84
N PRO A 373 4.18 7.06 -5.56
CA PRO A 373 4.76 8.22 -4.90
C PRO A 373 4.45 9.52 -5.66
N ASP A 374 4.08 10.56 -4.93
CA ASP A 374 3.78 11.90 -5.42
C ASP A 374 4.51 12.96 -4.56
N ARG A 375 4.57 14.21 -5.02
CA ARG A 375 5.32 15.30 -4.39
C ARG A 375 5.01 15.49 -2.89
N PHE A 376 3.78 15.21 -2.48
CA PHE A 376 3.30 15.44 -1.10
C PHE A 376 2.81 14.16 -0.41
N GLY A 377 3.29 12.99 -0.83
CA GLY A 377 2.86 11.69 -0.30
C GLY A 377 2.63 10.69 -1.42
N TYR A 378 1.39 10.23 -1.58
CA TYR A 378 1.05 9.22 -2.58
C TYR A 378 -0.22 9.58 -3.36
N ALA A 379 -0.20 9.33 -4.66
CA ALA A 379 -1.42 9.17 -5.44
C ALA A 379 -1.94 7.74 -5.20
N ALA A 380 -3.21 7.61 -4.88
CA ALA A 380 -3.90 6.34 -4.71
C ALA A 380 -4.93 6.13 -5.82
N LEU A 381 -4.99 4.91 -6.33
CA LEU A 381 -5.94 4.46 -7.33
C LEU A 381 -6.76 3.32 -6.71
N LEU A 382 -8.06 3.56 -6.56
CA LEU A 382 -9.02 2.57 -6.09
C LEU A 382 -9.87 2.10 -7.26
N LEU A 383 -9.75 0.82 -7.61
CA LEU A 383 -10.60 0.13 -8.58
C LEU A 383 -11.68 -0.65 -7.82
N ASP A 384 -12.94 -0.36 -8.07
CA ASP A 384 -14.08 -1.14 -7.55
C ASP A 384 -14.53 -2.13 -8.63
N LEU A 385 -14.41 -3.43 -8.36
CA LEU A 385 -14.70 -4.47 -9.35
C LEU A 385 -16.19 -4.69 -9.58
N ARG A 386 -17.06 -4.24 -8.67
CA ARG A 386 -18.52 -4.32 -8.87
C ARG A 386 -19.01 -3.40 -9.98
N SER A 387 -18.49 -2.19 -9.98
CA SER A 387 -18.88 -1.12 -10.91
C SER A 387 -17.86 -0.90 -12.04
N PHE A 388 -16.69 -1.54 -11.96
CA PHE A 388 -15.51 -1.27 -12.79
C PHE A 388 -15.09 0.21 -12.80
N THR A 389 -15.41 0.95 -11.73
CA THR A 389 -15.05 2.36 -11.63
C THR A 389 -13.68 2.54 -11.00
N ILE A 390 -12.89 3.45 -11.57
CA ILE A 390 -11.57 3.82 -11.05
C ILE A 390 -11.65 5.21 -10.42
N ARG A 391 -11.19 5.33 -9.17
CA ARG A 391 -11.19 6.58 -8.41
C ARG A 391 -9.78 6.90 -7.96
N GLN A 392 -9.31 8.08 -8.33
CA GLN A 392 -8.03 8.59 -7.82
C GLN A 392 -8.21 9.43 -6.57
N ARG A 393 -7.32 9.24 -5.60
CA ARG A 393 -7.22 10.01 -4.36
C ARG A 393 -5.79 10.46 -4.12
N SER A 394 -5.62 11.52 -3.36
CA SER A 394 -4.32 11.99 -2.88
C SER A 394 -4.22 11.66 -1.39
N ILE A 395 -3.21 10.88 -1.03
CA ILE A 395 -2.82 10.58 0.35
C ILE A 395 -1.74 11.60 0.71
N HIS A 396 -2.12 12.61 1.47
CA HIS A 396 -1.17 13.62 1.93
C HIS A 396 -0.35 13.10 3.11
N MET A 397 0.97 13.20 2.99
CA MET A 397 1.93 12.78 4.01
C MET A 397 3.02 13.84 4.11
N ARG A 398 3.46 14.16 5.34
CA ARG A 398 4.62 15.03 5.54
C ARG A 398 5.86 14.26 5.08
N SER A 399 6.39 14.63 3.91
CA SER A 399 7.48 13.90 3.24
C SER A 399 8.87 14.43 3.61
N ASP A 400 8.96 15.55 4.34
CA ASP A 400 10.22 16.25 4.63
C ASP A 400 11.14 15.50 5.60
N THR A 401 10.58 14.61 6.42
CA THR A 401 11.33 13.82 7.41
C THR A 401 11.08 12.31 7.31
N LEU A 402 10.35 11.84 6.29
CA LEU A 402 10.01 10.42 6.14
C LEU A 402 11.25 9.62 5.71
N VAL A 403 11.70 8.71 6.57
CA VAL A 403 12.86 7.83 6.34
C VAL A 403 12.43 6.46 5.80
N TYR A 404 11.31 5.95 6.31
CA TYR A 404 10.81 4.63 5.96
C TYR A 404 9.29 4.60 6.03
N ASN A 405 8.67 3.79 5.17
CA ASN A 405 7.25 3.48 5.27
C ASN A 405 6.92 2.07 4.80
N VAL A 406 5.89 1.50 5.41
CA VAL A 406 5.26 0.25 4.97
C VAL A 406 3.76 0.42 4.96
N PHE A 407 3.09 -0.11 3.94
CA PHE A 407 1.64 -0.08 3.81
C PHE A 407 1.04 -1.47 3.94
N HIS A 408 -0.11 -1.56 4.58
CA HIS A 408 -0.95 -2.75 4.62
C HIS A 408 -2.39 -2.37 4.29
N PHE A 409 -2.97 -2.97 3.27
CA PHE A 409 -4.38 -2.78 2.93
C PHE A 409 -5.19 -3.97 3.44
N SER A 410 -6.05 -3.72 4.43
CA SER A 410 -6.81 -4.80 5.07
C SER A 410 -7.95 -5.32 4.20
N PRO A 411 -8.39 -6.58 4.42
CA PRO A 411 -9.61 -7.12 3.82
C PRO A 411 -10.85 -6.24 4.01
N THR A 412 -10.91 -5.49 5.13
CA THR A 412 -12.00 -4.56 5.43
C THR A 412 -11.96 -3.26 4.63
N GLY A 413 -10.91 -3.02 3.84
CA GLY A 413 -10.73 -1.83 3.01
C GLY A 413 -10.08 -0.66 3.74
N ILE A 414 -9.32 -0.90 4.81
CA ILE A 414 -8.58 0.14 5.53
C ILE A 414 -7.11 0.05 5.14
N LEU A 415 -6.56 1.15 4.61
CA LEU A 415 -5.12 1.26 4.40
C LEU A 415 -4.48 1.68 5.73
N SER A 416 -3.52 0.91 6.21
CA SER A 416 -2.74 1.21 7.42
C SER A 416 -1.26 1.33 7.06
N SER A 417 -0.50 2.09 7.86
CA SER A 417 0.92 2.28 7.62
C SER A 417 1.69 2.54 8.91
N VAL A 418 2.94 2.07 8.94
CA VAL A 418 3.97 2.59 9.86
C VAL A 418 4.83 3.56 9.05
N LEU A 419 4.96 4.77 9.56
CA LEU A 419 5.72 5.88 8.96
C LEU A 419 6.86 6.27 9.90
N ALA A 420 8.09 5.94 9.55
CA ALA A 420 9.25 6.30 10.34
C ALA A 420 9.77 7.68 9.93
N THR A 421 9.94 8.55 10.92
CA THR A 421 10.55 9.87 10.76
C THR A 421 11.98 9.89 11.30
N ASP A 422 12.59 11.05 11.42
CA ASP A 422 13.84 11.24 12.14
C ASP A 422 13.69 11.03 13.67
N THR A 423 12.50 11.24 14.24
CA THR A 423 12.29 11.22 15.71
C THR A 423 11.43 10.07 16.23
N GLU A 424 10.44 9.63 15.45
CA GLU A 424 9.47 8.61 15.89
C GLU A 424 8.88 7.84 14.70
N ALA A 425 8.36 6.64 14.97
CA ALA A 425 7.52 5.92 14.02
C ALA A 425 6.03 6.15 14.34
N VAL A 426 5.26 6.60 13.36
CA VAL A 426 3.84 6.91 13.52
C VAL A 426 3.00 5.85 12.82
N VAL A 427 2.00 5.32 13.53
CA VAL A 427 1.00 4.43 12.92
C VAL A 427 -0.20 5.26 12.47
N MET A 428 -0.56 5.13 11.19
CA MET A 428 -1.66 5.86 10.58
C MET A 428 -2.58 4.93 9.81
N TRP A 429 -3.83 5.35 9.62
CA TRP A 429 -4.76 4.68 8.72
C TRP A 429 -5.58 5.64 7.84
N TRP A 430 -6.10 5.12 6.73
CA TRP A 430 -6.97 5.79 5.78
C TRP A 430 -8.17 4.90 5.46
N ARG A 431 -9.37 5.48 5.57
CA ARG A 431 -10.65 4.77 5.52
C ARG A 431 -11.19 4.66 4.08
N PHE A 432 -10.56 3.82 3.25
CA PHE A 432 -11.04 3.53 1.89
C PHE A 432 -12.35 2.72 1.88
N ASP A 433 -12.61 1.96 2.95
CA ASP A 433 -13.87 1.26 3.25
C ASP A 433 -15.09 2.19 3.15
N ARG A 434 -14.95 3.46 3.57
CA ARG A 434 -16.01 4.48 3.46
C ARG A 434 -16.28 4.90 2.01
N ILE A 435 -15.30 4.73 1.12
CA ILE A 435 -15.45 5.02 -0.30
C ILE A 435 -16.10 3.84 -1.02
N LEU A 436 -15.70 2.62 -0.67
CA LEU A 436 -16.20 1.36 -1.23
C LEU A 436 -17.65 1.06 -0.83
N SER A 437 -18.03 1.35 0.42
CA SER A 437 -19.40 1.16 0.95
C SER A 437 -20.44 2.12 0.38
N ARG A 438 -20.02 3.26 -0.18
CA ARG A 438 -20.92 4.25 -0.81
C ARG A 438 -21.33 3.88 -2.24
N ILE A 439 -20.84 2.76 -2.75
CA ILE A 439 -21.14 2.26 -4.08
C ILE A 439 -22.21 1.18 -3.90
N LYS A 440 -23.46 1.56 -4.15
CA LYS A 440 -24.60 0.64 -4.23
C LYS A 440 -24.90 0.34 -5.68
#